data_AF-A0AAE4B5R2-F1
#
_entry.id   AF-A0AAE4B5R2-F1
#
_cell.length_a   1.000
_cell.length_b   1.000
_cell.length_c   1.000
_cell.angle_alpha   90.00
_cell.angle_beta   90.00
_cell.angle_gamma   90.00
#
_symmetry.space_group_name_H-M   'P 1'
#
loop_
_entity.id
_entity.type
_entity.pdbx_description
1 polymer ?
#
loop_
_entity_poly.entity_id
_entity_poly.type
_entity_poly.pdbx_seq_one_letter_code
_entity_poly.pdbx_strand_id
1 'polypeptide(L)'
;DPTDPTDPTEPVDPGTPTDPTAGGMVYSLAGPDAQLFVIDPDTGDIAPQDWFVPSYHDAWDQNEDHVYEITRVATPEDGSPAVPEDLRFETLPDGSFAPLPAEDPLMAALFLDTTGTLEAALPEEEPDDETLLDEMMI
;
A
#
# COMPACT_ATOMS: atom_id res chain seq x y z
N ASP A 1 40.80 -18.26 60.84
CA ASP A 1 39.87 -17.38 60.10
C ASP A 1 38.96 -18.27 59.25
N PRO A 2 37.65 -18.00 59.17
CA PRO A 2 36.57 -18.98 59.19
C PRO A 2 36.15 -19.58 57.81
N THR A 3 35.57 -20.80 57.89
CA THR A 3 34.39 -21.39 57.16
C THR A 3 33.85 -20.63 55.94
N ASP A 4 33.44 -21.18 54.80
CA ASP A 4 32.43 -22.24 54.54
C ASP A 4 32.10 -22.16 53.01
N PRO A 5 31.50 -23.19 52.37
CA PRO A 5 31.35 -23.33 50.93
C PRO A 5 30.02 -22.77 50.39
N THR A 6 29.84 -22.90 49.06
CA THR A 6 28.72 -22.46 48.18
C THR A 6 28.97 -21.14 47.45
N ASP A 7 29.32 -21.22 46.17
CA ASP A 7 28.35 -20.92 45.09
C ASP A 7 29.00 -21.17 43.71
N PRO A 8 28.42 -22.03 42.86
CA PRO A 8 28.83 -22.18 41.47
C PRO A 8 28.21 -21.05 40.65
N THR A 9 28.85 -19.87 40.58
CA THR A 9 28.39 -18.84 39.65
C THR A 9 29.04 -19.09 38.28
N GLU A 10 28.49 -20.09 37.60
CA GLU A 10 28.44 -20.19 36.15
C GLU A 10 28.12 -18.80 35.57
N PRO A 11 29.02 -18.12 34.81
CA PRO A 11 28.52 -17.22 33.79
C PRO A 11 27.86 -18.11 32.75
N VAL A 12 26.55 -18.18 32.95
CA VAL A 12 25.52 -18.65 32.05
C VAL A 12 25.82 -18.36 30.58
N ASP A 13 25.48 -19.38 29.80
CA ASP A 13 25.03 -19.36 28.41
C ASP A 13 26.10 -19.23 27.30
N PRO A 14 26.50 -20.36 26.68
CA PRO A 14 27.37 -20.38 25.53
C PRO A 14 26.62 -19.81 24.34
N GLY A 15 26.68 -18.49 24.16
CA GLY A 15 26.06 -17.80 23.05
C GLY A 15 24.59 -18.18 22.95
N THR A 16 23.73 -17.43 23.63
CA THR A 16 22.32 -17.36 23.26
C THR A 16 22.30 -17.44 21.73
N PRO A 17 21.79 -18.54 21.12
CA PRO A 17 21.52 -18.47 19.70
C PRO A 17 20.68 -17.22 19.62
N THR A 18 21.14 -16.21 18.88
CA THR A 18 20.33 -15.05 18.55
C THR A 18 18.96 -15.65 18.32
N ASP A 19 18.04 -15.33 19.24
CA ASP A 19 16.68 -15.82 19.19
C ASP A 19 16.33 -15.86 17.70
N PRO A 20 15.90 -17.00 17.12
CA PRO A 20 15.38 -16.95 15.76
C PRO A 20 14.15 -16.06 15.89
N THR A 21 14.37 -14.75 15.88
CA THR A 21 13.35 -13.75 16.07
C THR A 21 12.50 -13.94 14.86
N ALA A 22 11.41 -14.65 15.11
CA ALA A 22 10.24 -14.88 14.29
C ALA A 22 10.58 -15.01 12.80
N GLY A 23 10.65 -16.26 12.31
CA GLY A 23 10.87 -16.63 10.90
C GLY A 23 10.80 -15.45 9.93
N GLY A 24 11.96 -15.01 9.47
CA GLY A 24 12.07 -13.91 8.53
C GLY A 24 11.26 -14.18 7.26
N MET A 25 10.88 -13.11 6.57
CA MET A 25 10.16 -13.18 5.32
C MET A 25 11.07 -12.59 4.25
N VAL A 26 11.30 -13.35 3.18
CA VAL A 26 12.02 -12.87 2.00
C VAL A 26 11.01 -12.58 0.91
N TYR A 27 11.04 -11.36 0.38
CA TYR A 27 10.14 -10.93 -0.67
C TYR A 27 10.81 -10.99 -2.05
N SER A 28 10.02 -11.35 -3.07
CA SER A 28 10.45 -11.39 -4.46
C SER A 28 9.30 -11.01 -5.41
N LEU A 29 9.62 -10.64 -6.66
CA LEU A 29 8.64 -10.31 -7.69
C LEU A 29 8.61 -11.37 -8.79
N ALA A 30 7.42 -11.65 -9.28
CA ALA A 30 7.13 -12.46 -10.44
C ALA A 30 6.03 -11.79 -11.30
N GLY A 31 5.71 -12.35 -12.46
CA GLY A 31 4.72 -11.81 -13.38
C GLY A 31 5.32 -11.21 -14.65
N PRO A 32 4.46 -10.79 -15.61
CA PRO A 32 4.89 -10.25 -16.90
C PRO A 32 5.66 -8.95 -16.77
N ASP A 33 5.25 -8.07 -15.85
CA ASP A 33 5.80 -6.71 -15.74
C ASP A 33 6.82 -6.56 -14.61
N ALA A 34 7.17 -7.66 -13.93
CA ALA A 34 8.07 -7.67 -12.77
C ALA A 34 9.45 -7.03 -13.05
N GLN A 35 9.91 -7.07 -14.31
CA GLN A 35 11.18 -6.48 -14.72
C GLN A 35 11.22 -4.94 -14.64
N LEU A 36 10.05 -4.29 -14.63
CA LEU A 36 9.90 -2.84 -14.52
C LEU A 36 9.97 -2.34 -13.06
N PHE A 37 9.96 -3.27 -12.10
CA PHE A 37 9.90 -2.98 -10.68
C PHE A 37 11.07 -3.60 -9.92
N VAL A 38 11.29 -3.07 -8.73
CA VAL A 38 12.18 -3.62 -7.72
C VAL A 38 11.41 -3.81 -6.43
N ILE A 39 11.80 -4.82 -5.65
CA ILE A 39 11.28 -5.06 -4.32
C ILE A 39 12.43 -5.11 -3.34
N ASP A 40 12.24 -4.47 -2.20
CA ASP A 40 13.13 -4.66 -1.07
C ASP A 40 12.85 -6.04 -0.43
N PRO A 41 13.84 -6.94 -0.37
CA PRO A 41 13.62 -8.33 0.03
C PRO A 41 13.29 -8.49 1.51
N ASP A 42 13.57 -7.48 2.35
CA ASP A 42 13.39 -7.52 3.80
C ASP A 42 12.05 -6.90 4.22
N THR A 43 11.62 -5.83 3.54
CA THR A 43 10.39 -5.07 3.86
C THR A 43 9.22 -5.41 2.93
N GLY A 44 9.50 -5.85 1.71
CA GLY A 44 8.49 -6.07 0.68
C GLY A 44 7.98 -4.78 0.05
N ASP A 45 8.67 -3.65 0.26
CA ASP A 45 8.38 -2.38 -0.42
C ASP A 45 8.68 -2.49 -1.91
N ILE A 46 7.72 -2.11 -2.74
CA ILE A 46 7.81 -2.17 -4.21
C ILE A 46 7.97 -0.75 -4.76
N ALA A 47 8.93 -0.59 -5.65
CA ALA A 47 9.15 0.66 -6.37
C ALA A 47 9.38 0.39 -7.87
N PRO A 48 9.06 1.34 -8.76
CA PRO A 48 9.51 1.27 -10.14
C PRO A 48 11.04 1.35 -10.20
N GLN A 49 11.62 0.75 -11.23
CA GLN A 49 13.05 0.90 -11.52
C GLN A 49 13.41 2.38 -11.78
N ASP A 50 14.63 2.80 -11.45
CA ASP A 50 15.09 4.19 -11.66
C ASP A 50 14.99 4.68 -13.11
N TRP A 51 15.05 3.77 -14.08
CA TRP A 51 14.96 4.04 -15.51
C TRP A 51 13.53 3.93 -16.06
N PHE A 52 12.59 3.44 -15.26
CA PHE A 52 11.20 3.26 -15.64
C PHE A 52 10.37 4.44 -15.15
N VAL A 53 9.80 5.19 -16.10
CA VAL A 53 8.87 6.30 -15.81
C VAL A 53 7.51 5.94 -16.42
N PRO A 54 6.51 5.60 -15.61
CA PRO A 54 5.16 5.30 -16.10
C PRO A 54 4.60 6.47 -16.92
N SER A 55 4.05 6.19 -18.09
CA SER A 55 3.45 7.18 -18.99
C SER A 55 2.22 6.63 -19.68
N TYR A 56 1.14 7.41 -19.70
CA TYR A 56 -0.09 7.04 -20.43
C TYR A 56 0.10 7.08 -21.96
N HIS A 57 1.13 7.78 -22.45
CA HIS A 57 1.36 7.94 -23.89
C HIS A 57 2.33 6.89 -24.46
N ASP A 58 2.92 6.08 -23.58
CA ASP A 58 3.92 5.07 -23.92
C ASP A 58 3.82 3.95 -22.89
N ALA A 59 3.03 2.91 -23.22
CA ALA A 59 2.79 1.78 -22.34
C ALA A 59 4.00 0.83 -22.39
N TRP A 60 4.62 0.60 -21.23
CA TRP A 60 5.77 -0.32 -21.12
C TRP A 60 5.36 -1.72 -20.65
N ASP A 61 4.07 -1.91 -20.34
CA ASP A 61 3.50 -3.22 -20.03
C ASP A 61 3.42 -4.12 -21.28
N GLN A 62 3.37 -5.44 -21.06
CA GLN A 62 3.44 -6.41 -22.15
C GLN A 62 2.21 -6.41 -23.09
N ASN A 63 1.06 -5.94 -22.61
CA ASN A 63 -0.25 -5.97 -23.28
C ASN A 63 -0.69 -4.61 -23.82
N GLU A 64 0.10 -3.55 -23.58
CA GLU A 64 -0.15 -2.15 -23.92
C GLU A 64 -1.51 -1.62 -23.43
N ASP A 65 -1.96 -2.05 -22.26
CA ASP A 65 -3.25 -1.64 -21.68
C ASP A 65 -3.12 -0.66 -20.51
N HIS A 66 -1.89 -0.25 -20.16
CA HIS A 66 -1.53 0.64 -19.05
C HIS A 66 -1.79 0.04 -17.67
N VAL A 67 -2.05 -1.27 -17.59
CA VAL A 67 -2.20 -2.03 -16.35
C VAL A 67 -1.00 -2.96 -16.20
N TYR A 68 -0.16 -2.67 -15.23
CA TYR A 68 1.03 -3.44 -14.92
C TYR A 68 0.68 -4.55 -13.93
N GLU A 69 0.90 -5.80 -14.33
CA GLU A 69 0.59 -6.98 -13.54
C GLU A 69 1.86 -7.57 -12.94
N ILE A 70 1.94 -7.54 -11.61
CA ILE A 70 3.04 -8.14 -10.86
C ILE A 70 2.52 -9.03 -9.73
N THR A 71 3.28 -10.06 -9.39
CA THR A 71 2.99 -10.94 -8.26
C THR A 71 4.09 -10.77 -7.22
N ARG A 72 3.74 -10.30 -6.03
CA ARG A 72 4.62 -10.31 -4.86
C ARG A 72 4.62 -11.70 -4.26
N VAL A 73 5.79 -12.28 -4.03
CA VAL A 73 5.95 -13.60 -3.41
C VAL A 73 6.66 -13.43 -2.07
N ALA A 74 5.92 -13.64 -0.98
CA ALA A 74 6.46 -13.67 0.37
C ALA A 74 6.90 -15.09 0.71
N THR A 75 8.18 -15.30 0.97
CA THR A 75 8.77 -16.61 1.29
C THR A 75 9.19 -16.64 2.76
N PRO A 76 8.49 -17.40 3.62
CA PRO A 76 8.90 -17.57 5.00
C PRO A 76 10.19 -18.38 5.10
N GLU A 77 11.16 -17.90 5.88
CA GLU A 77 12.43 -18.59 6.13
C GLU A 77 12.29 -19.84 7.01
N ASP A 78 11.13 -20.01 7.67
CA ASP A 78 10.76 -21.21 8.42
C ASP A 78 10.49 -22.43 7.52
N GLY A 79 10.53 -22.26 6.20
CA GLY A 79 10.29 -23.33 5.21
C GLY A 79 8.81 -23.61 4.95
N SER A 80 7.92 -22.80 5.52
CA SER A 80 6.50 -22.74 5.14
C SER A 80 6.36 -22.35 3.65
N PRO A 81 5.26 -22.75 2.98
CA PRO A 81 5.07 -22.43 1.56
C PRO A 81 5.02 -20.92 1.33
N ALA A 82 5.61 -20.48 0.20
CA ALA A 82 5.55 -19.09 -0.21
C ALA A 82 4.11 -18.66 -0.50
N VAL A 83 3.80 -17.41 -0.19
CA VAL A 83 2.49 -16.78 -0.37
C VAL A 83 2.57 -15.79 -1.52
N PRO A 84 2.00 -16.11 -2.70
CA PRO A 84 1.87 -15.17 -3.80
C PRO A 84 0.70 -14.21 -3.57
N GLU A 85 0.88 -12.96 -4.01
CA GLU A 85 -0.11 -11.90 -3.98
C GLU A 85 -0.05 -11.12 -5.29
N ASP A 86 -1.17 -11.12 -6.01
CA ASP A 86 -1.28 -10.40 -7.28
C ASP A 86 -1.57 -8.92 -7.02
N LEU A 87 -0.72 -8.07 -7.59
CA LEU A 87 -0.79 -6.63 -7.51
C LEU A 87 -0.92 -6.08 -8.92
N ARG A 88 -1.78 -5.09 -9.07
CA ARG A 88 -1.94 -4.37 -10.32
C ARG A 88 -1.65 -2.91 -10.08
N PHE A 89 -1.04 -2.25 -11.06
CA PHE A 89 -0.85 -0.81 -11.04
C PHE A 89 -1.34 -0.24 -12.36
N GLU A 90 -1.95 0.93 -12.33
CA GLU A 90 -2.37 1.62 -13.54
C GLU A 90 -1.63 2.93 -13.73
N THR A 91 -1.39 3.28 -14.99
CA THR A 91 -1.03 4.66 -15.34
C THR A 91 -2.27 5.40 -15.80
N LEU A 92 -2.59 6.48 -15.10
CA LEU A 92 -3.77 7.30 -15.37
C LEU A 92 -3.47 8.37 -16.44
N PRO A 93 -4.49 8.90 -17.13
CA PRO A 93 -4.32 9.95 -18.14
C PRO A 93 -3.70 11.25 -17.62
N ASP A 94 -3.80 11.53 -16.32
CA ASP A 94 -3.15 12.68 -15.69
C ASP A 94 -1.64 12.46 -15.43
N GLY A 95 -1.13 11.28 -15.77
CA GLY A 95 0.27 10.90 -15.58
C GLY A 95 0.59 10.34 -14.20
N SER A 96 -0.42 10.14 -13.36
CA SER A 96 -0.24 9.45 -12.07
C SER A 96 -0.12 7.93 -12.25
N PHE A 97 0.56 7.30 -11.29
CA PHE A 97 0.78 5.86 -11.23
C PHE A 97 0.28 5.35 -9.88
N ALA A 98 -0.72 4.47 -9.88
CA ALA A 98 -1.45 4.08 -8.68
C ALA A 98 -1.70 2.58 -8.61
N PRO A 99 -1.72 1.97 -7.41
CA PRO A 99 -2.10 0.57 -7.26
C PRO A 99 -3.60 0.40 -7.50
N LEU A 100 -3.94 -0.60 -8.31
CA LEU A 100 -5.29 -1.13 -8.47
C LEU A 100 -5.53 -2.21 -7.40
N PRO A 101 -6.63 -2.14 -6.63
CA PRO A 101 -6.94 -3.17 -5.66
C PRO A 101 -7.18 -4.51 -6.37
N ALA A 102 -6.57 -5.58 -5.86
CA ALA A 102 -6.95 -6.94 -6.24
C ALA A 102 -8.45 -7.10 -5.97
N GLU A 103 -9.16 -7.73 -6.90
CA GLU A 103 -10.62 -7.71 -7.07
C GLU A 103 -11.42 -8.39 -5.92
N ASP A 104 -11.21 -7.99 -4.66
CA ASP A 104 -12.14 -8.25 -3.57
C ASP A 104 -13.20 -7.12 -3.55
N PRO A 105 -14.43 -7.40 -4.00
CA PRO A 105 -15.40 -6.41 -4.48
C PRO A 105 -16.06 -5.55 -3.38
N LEU A 106 -15.61 -5.64 -2.13
CA LEU A 106 -16.22 -4.93 -1.00
C LEU A 106 -15.32 -3.86 -0.35
N MET A 107 -14.00 -3.85 -0.63
CA MET A 107 -13.05 -2.88 -0.05
C MET A 107 -12.65 -1.73 -1.01
N ALA A 108 -12.83 -1.87 -2.32
CA ALA A 108 -12.64 -0.76 -3.26
C ALA A 108 -13.60 0.43 -3.01
N ALA A 109 -14.72 0.18 -2.32
CA ALA A 109 -15.68 1.22 -1.91
C ALA A 109 -15.21 2.09 -0.71
N LEU A 110 -14.10 1.74 -0.05
CA LEU A 110 -13.54 2.51 1.07
C LEU A 110 -12.46 3.52 0.62
N PHE A 111 -12.06 3.54 -0.66
CA PHE A 111 -11.16 4.55 -1.24
C PHE A 111 -11.86 5.88 -1.60
N LEU A 112 -13.13 6.07 -1.25
CA LEU A 112 -13.77 7.39 -1.22
C LEU A 112 -13.37 8.17 0.05
N ASP A 113 -12.08 8.51 0.25
CA ASP A 113 -11.72 9.59 1.19
C ASP A 113 -10.31 10.19 0.99
N THR A 114 -9.85 10.45 -0.25
CA THR A 114 -8.73 11.42 -0.39
C THR A 114 -8.79 12.36 -1.58
N THR A 115 -9.97 12.58 -2.13
CA THR A 115 -10.29 13.89 -2.73
C THR A 115 -11.47 14.48 -1.98
N GLY A 116 -11.22 14.82 -0.71
CA GLY A 116 -12.05 15.74 0.04
C GLY A 116 -12.03 17.11 -0.65
N THR A 117 -12.92 17.31 -1.61
CA THR A 117 -13.57 18.60 -1.79
C THR A 117 -15.05 18.33 -1.61
N LEU A 118 -15.49 18.51 -0.35
CA LEU A 118 -16.87 18.77 -0.01
C LEU A 118 -17.26 20.08 -0.71
N GLU A 119 -17.66 20.02 -1.98
CA GLU A 119 -18.45 21.12 -2.53
C GLU A 119 -19.82 20.97 -1.88
N ALA A 120 -19.97 21.74 -0.81
CA ALA A 120 -21.19 21.86 -0.05
C ALA A 120 -22.37 21.98 -1.00
N ALA A 121 -23.37 21.13 -0.78
CA ALA A 121 -24.71 21.34 -1.27
C ALA A 121 -25.07 22.83 -1.14
N LEU A 122 -25.19 23.51 -2.27
CA LEU A 122 -25.90 24.78 -2.34
C LEU A 122 -27.34 24.46 -1.87
N PRO A 123 -27.82 25.06 -0.77
CA PRO A 123 -29.21 24.88 -0.41
C PRO A 123 -30.08 25.51 -1.51
N GLU A 124 -31.00 24.74 -2.06
CA GLU A 124 -32.15 25.23 -2.81
C GLU A 124 -33.02 26.08 -1.86
N GLU A 125 -32.68 27.35 -1.68
CA GLU A 125 -33.52 28.34 -1.03
C GLU A 125 -33.85 29.39 -2.09
N GLU A 126 -34.86 29.11 -2.90
CA GLU A 126 -35.59 30.17 -3.60
C GLU A 126 -36.16 31.09 -2.50
N PRO A 127 -35.77 32.37 -2.41
CA PRO A 127 -36.49 33.26 -1.53
C PRO A 127 -37.88 33.48 -2.14
N ASP A 128 -38.88 32.80 -1.58
CA ASP A 128 -40.27 33.22 -1.59
C ASP A 128 -40.36 34.61 -0.96
N ASP A 129 -40.08 35.66 -1.75
CA ASP A 129 -40.29 37.06 -1.36
C ASP A 129 -41.81 37.35 -1.45
N GLU A 130 -42.58 36.73 -0.56
CA GLU A 130 -43.96 37.12 -0.32
C GLU A 130 -43.99 38.40 0.52
N THR A 131 -44.43 39.49 -0.14
CA THR A 131 -45.17 40.65 0.39
C THR A 131 -44.39 41.85 0.96
N LEU A 132 -44.30 42.95 0.19
CA LEU A 132 -44.70 44.31 0.65
C LEU A 132 -44.76 45.35 -0.50
N LEU A 133 -45.75 45.27 -1.39
CA LEU A 133 -46.22 46.45 -2.13
C LEU A 133 -47.27 47.18 -1.28
N ASP A 134 -46.82 47.84 -0.22
CA ASP A 134 -47.65 48.80 0.53
C ASP A 134 -46.76 49.90 1.14
N GLU A 135 -46.27 50.79 0.29
CA GLU A 135 -46.15 52.22 0.64
C GLU A 135 -46.36 53.08 -0.62
N MET A 136 -47.62 53.46 -0.81
CA MET A 136 -48.08 54.82 -1.12
C MET A 136 -47.11 55.76 -1.87
N MET A 137 -47.35 55.99 -3.17
CA MET A 137 -47.60 57.31 -3.79
C MET A 137 -47.43 57.28 -5.32
N ILE A 138 -48.55 57.22 -6.05
CA ILE A 138 -49.03 58.25 -6.99
C ILE A 138 -50.53 58.04 -7.22
#